data_AF-A0A7H4P0V0-F1
#
_entry.id   AF-A0A7H4P0V0-F1
#
_cell.length_a   1.000
_cell.length_b   1.000
_cell.length_c   1.000
_cell.angle_alpha   90.00
_cell.angle_beta   90.00
_cell.angle_gamma   90.00
#
_symmetry.space_group_name_H-M   'P 1'
#
loop_
_entity.id
_entity.type
_entity.pdbx_description
1 polymer ?
#
loop_
_entity_poly.entity_id
_entity_poly.type
_entity_poly.pdbx_seq_one_letter_code
_entity_poly.pdbx_strand_id
1 'polypeptide(L)'
;MLMPTDQNDPSLQANAMDGLKAMFNPLLLAGAGITVLAYAGSFALYTYISPILLQVTHVDERTSSLLMLVYGVMAAIGNVWGGRLTDKQGADRAVMTILIGLAIVLFAMWFSVSSLMLMALFIGLLGALTYAAVPSMQARVIGLSHIHAPEAPAVAAGLNIAGFNGGIALGSLLGGVALDVTGLTSPTWVGGGVVIVGILWMLLQINTNKRRTTSDYS
;
A
#
# COMPACT_ATOMS: atom_id res chain seq x y z
N MET A 1 29.83 20.73 -21.57
CA MET A 1 30.86 20.61 -20.53
C MET A 1 30.54 19.34 -19.74
N LEU A 2 31.26 18.25 -20.01
CA LEU A 2 31.15 17.01 -19.24
C LEU A 2 31.96 17.20 -17.96
N MET A 3 31.29 17.26 -16.81
CA MET A 3 31.96 17.29 -15.52
C MET A 3 32.52 15.88 -15.26
N PRO A 4 33.84 15.70 -15.09
CA PRO A 4 34.40 14.40 -14.73
C PRO A 4 33.91 14.05 -13.32
N THR A 5 33.07 13.03 -13.19
CA THR A 5 32.66 12.49 -11.89
C THR A 5 33.84 11.73 -11.32
N ASP A 6 34.58 12.36 -10.41
CA ASP A 6 35.62 11.68 -9.65
C ASP A 6 34.93 10.69 -8.71
N GLN A 7 35.05 9.39 -9.01
CA GLN A 7 34.36 8.31 -8.28
C GLN A 7 34.81 8.18 -6.81
N ASN A 8 35.82 8.95 -6.40
CA ASN A 8 36.41 8.99 -5.08
C ASN A 8 36.15 10.30 -4.31
N ASP A 9 35.14 11.09 -4.69
CA ASP A 9 34.76 12.28 -3.92
C ASP A 9 34.25 11.85 -2.52
N PRO A 10 34.93 12.23 -1.42
CA PRO A 10 34.53 11.89 -0.06
C PRO A 10 33.11 12.37 0.28
N SER A 11 32.64 13.44 -0.38
CA SER A 11 31.27 13.95 -0.22
C SER A 11 30.23 13.02 -0.86
N LEU A 12 30.53 12.40 -2.00
CA LEU A 12 29.66 11.38 -2.63
C LEU A 12 29.62 10.10 -1.81
N GLN A 13 30.75 9.68 -1.24
CA GLN A 13 30.82 8.49 -0.38
C GLN A 13 30.13 8.70 0.97
N ALA A 14 30.29 9.88 1.60
CA ALA A 14 29.56 10.25 2.80
C ALA A 14 28.04 10.26 2.54
N ASN A 15 27.59 10.87 1.44
CA ASN A 15 26.19 10.88 1.02
C ASN A 15 25.64 9.47 0.73
N ALA A 16 26.44 8.59 0.13
CA ALA A 16 26.04 7.19 -0.13
C ALA A 16 25.93 6.37 1.16
N MET A 17 26.85 6.56 2.11
CA MET A 17 26.84 5.89 3.40
C MET A 17 25.66 6.33 4.26
N ASP A 18 25.35 7.63 4.25
CA ASP A 18 24.22 8.18 4.98
C ASP A 18 22.88 7.77 4.35
N GLY A 19 22.83 7.70 3.01
CA GLY A 19 21.72 7.07 2.30
C GLY A 19 21.51 5.60 2.69
N LEU A 20 22.58 4.81 2.78
CA LEU A 20 22.50 3.41 3.21
C LEU A 20 22.01 3.29 4.66
N LYS A 21 22.52 4.11 5.58
CA LYS A 21 22.05 4.14 6.97
C LYS A 21 20.57 4.52 7.05
N ALA A 22 20.12 5.46 6.22
CA ALA A 22 18.72 5.88 6.17
C ALA A 22 17.79 4.73 5.73
N MET A 23 18.23 3.82 4.85
CA MET A 23 17.43 2.62 4.50
C MET A 23 17.13 1.74 5.71
N PHE A 24 18.04 1.71 6.68
CA PHE A 24 17.90 0.94 7.92
C PHE A 24 17.33 1.76 9.08
N ASN A 25 16.89 3.01 8.82
CA ASN A 25 16.24 3.80 9.84
C ASN A 25 14.91 3.13 10.24
N PRO A 26 14.71 2.80 11.52
CA PRO A 26 13.56 2.02 11.97
C PRO A 26 12.24 2.74 11.73
N LEU A 27 12.23 4.07 11.68
CA LEU A 27 11.01 4.87 11.45
C LEU A 27 10.64 4.91 9.96
N LEU A 28 11.63 4.97 9.07
CA LEU A 28 11.41 4.83 7.62
C LEU A 28 10.95 3.42 7.28
N LEU A 29 11.57 2.40 7.86
CA LEU A 29 11.14 1.01 7.73
C LEU A 29 9.74 0.79 8.29
N ALA A 30 9.42 1.36 9.46
CA ALA A 30 8.08 1.27 10.03
C ALA A 30 7.04 1.97 9.12
N GLY A 31 7.42 3.09 8.48
CA GLY A 31 6.61 3.78 7.50
C GLY A 31 6.34 2.94 6.25
N ALA A 32 7.41 2.41 5.63
CA ALA A 32 7.32 1.53 4.48
C ALA A 32 6.61 0.20 4.80
N GLY A 33 6.66 -0.26 6.04
CA GLY A 33 5.94 -1.44 6.52
C GLY A 33 4.41 -1.28 6.40
N ILE A 34 3.88 -0.07 6.55
CA ILE A 34 2.44 0.19 6.31
C ILE A 34 2.11 -0.04 4.82
N THR A 35 3.01 0.40 3.93
CA THR A 35 2.88 0.15 2.49
C THR A 35 2.88 -1.35 2.20
N VAL A 36 3.84 -2.09 2.75
CA VAL A 36 3.89 -3.55 2.61
C VAL A 36 2.57 -4.19 3.03
N LEU A 37 2.02 -3.84 4.19
CA LEU A 37 0.77 -4.43 4.70
C LEU A 37 -0.45 -4.06 3.85
N ALA A 38 -0.55 -2.81 3.40
CA ALA A 38 -1.67 -2.40 2.55
C ALA A 38 -1.68 -3.14 1.20
N TYR A 39 -0.52 -3.22 0.55
CA TYR A 39 -0.38 -3.90 -0.73
C TYR A 39 -0.46 -5.41 -0.57
N ALA A 40 0.07 -5.99 0.50
CA ALA A 40 -0.10 -7.40 0.81
C ALA A 40 -1.59 -7.74 0.98
N GLY A 41 -2.34 -6.93 1.71
CA GLY A 41 -3.77 -7.12 1.89
C GLY A 41 -4.56 -7.02 0.59
N SER A 42 -4.33 -5.98 -0.21
CA SER A 42 -5.02 -5.82 -1.50
C SER A 42 -4.65 -6.90 -2.52
N PHE A 43 -3.37 -7.23 -2.64
CA PHE A 43 -2.88 -8.17 -3.65
C PHE A 43 -3.07 -9.64 -3.25
N ALA A 44 -3.35 -9.93 -1.98
CA ALA A 44 -3.86 -11.22 -1.57
C ALA A 44 -5.16 -11.57 -2.31
N LEU A 45 -6.05 -10.60 -2.55
CA LEU A 45 -7.25 -10.83 -3.33
C LEU A 45 -7.07 -10.54 -4.82
N TYR A 46 -6.48 -9.40 -5.18
CA TYR A 46 -6.40 -8.94 -6.57
C TYR A 46 -5.83 -9.98 -7.53
N THR A 47 -4.75 -10.66 -7.12
CA THR A 47 -4.06 -11.70 -7.91
C THR A 47 -5.00 -12.84 -8.31
N TYR A 48 -6.08 -13.07 -7.56
CA TYR A 48 -7.02 -14.17 -7.75
C TYR A 48 -8.43 -13.72 -8.18
N ILE A 49 -8.65 -12.43 -8.46
CA ILE A 49 -9.99 -11.97 -8.86
C ILE A 49 -10.44 -12.62 -10.17
N SER A 50 -9.56 -12.70 -11.18
CA SER A 50 -9.89 -13.33 -12.46
C SER A 50 -10.31 -14.81 -12.31
N PRO A 51 -9.53 -15.68 -11.63
CA PRO A 51 -9.98 -17.05 -11.39
C PRO A 51 -11.25 -17.14 -10.54
N ILE A 52 -11.46 -16.26 -9.55
CA ILE A 52 -12.72 -16.21 -8.79
C ILE A 52 -13.91 -15.89 -9.71
N LEU A 53 -13.77 -14.91 -10.59
CA LEU A 53 -14.81 -14.51 -11.53
C LEU A 53 -15.18 -15.67 -12.47
N LEU A 54 -14.19 -16.35 -13.04
CA LEU A 54 -14.42 -17.43 -13.99
C LEU A 54 -14.93 -18.72 -13.32
N GLN A 55 -14.33 -19.11 -12.20
CA GLN A 55 -14.57 -20.42 -11.58
C GLN A 55 -15.68 -20.41 -10.53
N VAL A 56 -15.95 -19.26 -9.89
CA VAL A 56 -16.96 -19.15 -8.81
C VAL A 56 -18.15 -18.31 -9.24
N THR A 57 -17.90 -17.15 -9.83
CA THR A 57 -18.99 -16.27 -10.33
C THR A 57 -19.53 -16.75 -11.69
N HIS A 58 -18.82 -17.66 -12.36
CA HIS A 58 -19.18 -18.25 -13.65
C HIS A 58 -19.43 -17.22 -14.76
N VAL A 59 -18.66 -16.12 -14.76
CA VAL A 59 -18.67 -15.16 -15.88
C VAL A 59 -17.78 -15.64 -17.01
N ASP A 60 -18.01 -15.13 -18.22
CA ASP A 60 -17.14 -15.39 -19.36
C ASP A 60 -15.86 -14.54 -19.32
N GLU A 61 -14.85 -14.93 -20.12
CA GLU A 61 -13.55 -14.25 -20.19
C GLU A 61 -13.67 -12.78 -20.60
N ARG A 62 -14.64 -12.47 -21.47
CA ARG A 62 -14.91 -11.10 -21.90
C ARG A 62 -15.39 -10.24 -20.74
N THR A 63 -16.34 -10.73 -19.94
CA THR A 63 -16.81 -9.99 -18.76
C THR A 63 -15.70 -9.84 -17.72
N SER A 64 -14.92 -10.89 -17.46
CA SER A 64 -13.75 -10.80 -16.55
C SER A 64 -12.79 -9.69 -16.97
N SER A 65 -12.47 -9.63 -18.28
CA SER A 65 -11.60 -8.59 -18.85
C SER A 65 -12.19 -7.18 -18.73
N LEU A 66 -13.51 -7.02 -18.93
CA LEU A 66 -14.20 -5.74 -18.73
C LEU A 66 -14.17 -5.31 -17.26
N LEU A 67 -14.30 -6.23 -16.31
CA LEU A 67 -14.19 -5.93 -14.89
C LEU A 67 -12.76 -5.53 -14.49
N MET A 68 -11.74 -6.16 -15.08
CA MET A 68 -10.34 -5.73 -14.92
C MET A 68 -10.09 -4.35 -15.55
N LEU A 69 -10.77 -4.01 -16.65
CA LEU A 69 -10.74 -2.65 -17.19
C LEU A 69 -11.36 -1.65 -16.21
N VAL A 70 -12.50 -1.99 -15.59
CA VAL A 70 -13.11 -1.16 -14.53
C VAL A 70 -12.15 -0.96 -13.36
N TYR A 71 -11.46 -2.03 -12.91
CA TYR A 71 -10.41 -1.92 -11.90
C TYR A 71 -9.34 -0.90 -12.31
N GLY A 72 -8.82 -0.99 -13.53
CA GLY A 72 -7.78 -0.09 -14.04
C GLY A 72 -8.22 1.37 -14.13
N VAL A 73 -9.43 1.63 -14.63
CA VAL A 73 -10.00 2.99 -14.69
C VAL A 73 -10.18 3.56 -13.29
N MET A 74 -10.75 2.77 -12.38
CA MET A 74 -10.95 3.19 -11.00
C MET A 74 -9.64 3.38 -10.25
N ALA A 75 -8.61 2.58 -10.55
CA ALA A 75 -7.26 2.76 -10.03
C ALA A 75 -6.66 4.11 -10.44
N ALA A 76 -6.80 4.52 -11.70
CA ALA A 76 -6.35 5.83 -12.15
C ALA A 76 -7.07 6.97 -11.42
N ILE A 77 -8.40 6.88 -11.29
CA ILE A 77 -9.21 7.85 -10.53
C ILE A 77 -8.79 7.88 -9.06
N GLY A 78 -8.59 6.70 -8.46
CA GLY A 78 -8.16 6.52 -7.09
C GLY A 78 -6.82 7.17 -6.81
N ASN A 79 -5.84 7.01 -7.69
CA ASN A 79 -4.52 7.64 -7.57
C ASN A 79 -4.62 9.18 -7.50
N VAL A 80 -5.40 9.79 -8.39
CA VAL A 80 -5.66 11.25 -8.36
C VAL A 80 -6.39 11.67 -7.08
N TRP A 81 -7.41 10.91 -6.68
CA TRP A 81 -8.18 11.18 -5.47
C TRP A 81 -7.32 11.06 -4.20
N GLY A 82 -6.46 10.05 -4.11
CA GLY A 82 -5.55 9.83 -2.99
C GLY A 82 -4.52 10.96 -2.85
N GLY A 83 -4.02 11.48 -3.97
CA GLY A 83 -3.15 12.67 -3.97
C GLY A 83 -3.88 13.89 -3.39
N ARG A 84 -5.08 14.21 -3.93
CA ARG A 84 -5.90 15.31 -3.41
C ARG A 84 -6.29 15.14 -1.95
N LEU A 85 -6.58 13.91 -1.52
CA LEU A 85 -6.91 13.59 -0.14
C LEU A 85 -5.71 13.86 0.78
N THR A 86 -4.52 13.47 0.34
CA THR A 86 -3.25 13.69 1.03
C THR A 86 -2.95 15.18 1.17
N ASP A 87 -3.09 15.95 0.10
CA ASP A 87 -2.87 17.40 0.12
C ASP A 87 -3.85 18.11 1.06
N LYS A 88 -5.12 17.67 1.08
CA LYS A 88 -6.18 18.29 1.88
C LYS A 88 -6.10 17.94 3.36
N GLN A 89 -5.81 16.69 3.71
CA GLN A 89 -5.95 16.18 5.08
C GLN A 89 -4.61 15.84 5.77
N GLY A 90 -3.52 15.82 5.02
CA GLY A 90 -2.22 15.31 5.44
C GLY A 90 -2.10 13.79 5.26
N ALA A 91 -0.86 13.34 5.10
CA ALA A 91 -0.53 11.95 4.73
C ALA A 91 -1.05 10.91 5.74
N ASP A 92 -0.92 11.16 7.04
CA ASP A 92 -1.40 10.20 8.06
C ASP A 92 -2.92 10.02 8.01
N ARG A 93 -3.70 11.10 7.89
CA ARG A 93 -5.17 10.98 7.82
C ARG A 93 -5.62 10.32 6.51
N ALA A 94 -4.96 10.65 5.40
CA ALA A 94 -5.24 10.04 4.11
C ALA A 94 -4.98 8.54 4.11
N VAL A 95 -3.78 8.09 4.56
CA VAL A 95 -3.44 6.67 4.64
C VAL A 95 -4.39 5.92 5.56
N MET A 96 -4.73 6.46 6.73
CA MET A 96 -5.70 5.83 7.64
C MET A 96 -7.07 5.64 6.98
N THR A 97 -7.57 6.67 6.30
CA THR A 97 -8.87 6.62 5.58
C THR A 97 -8.86 5.54 4.50
N ILE A 98 -7.77 5.45 3.75
CA ILE A 98 -7.61 4.46 2.67
C ILE A 98 -7.52 3.04 3.24
N LEU A 99 -6.75 2.83 4.32
CA LEU A 99 -6.65 1.52 4.97
C LEU A 99 -8.01 1.04 5.51
N ILE A 100 -8.77 1.92 6.17
CA ILE A 100 -10.11 1.59 6.66
C ILE A 100 -11.03 1.23 5.48
N GLY A 101 -11.00 2.03 4.41
CA GLY A 101 -11.75 1.73 3.20
C GLY A 101 -11.37 0.37 2.59
N LEU A 102 -10.06 0.07 2.50
CA LEU A 102 -9.55 -1.19 1.98
C LEU A 102 -10.04 -2.37 2.81
N ALA A 103 -9.96 -2.29 4.14
CA ALA A 103 -10.45 -3.34 5.03
C ALA A 103 -11.96 -3.59 4.81
N ILE A 104 -12.76 -2.53 4.75
CA ILE A 104 -14.21 -2.62 4.51
C ILE A 104 -14.49 -3.31 3.16
N VAL A 105 -13.82 -2.87 2.09
CA VAL A 105 -14.00 -3.43 0.75
C VAL A 105 -13.61 -4.91 0.72
N LEU A 106 -12.46 -5.27 1.31
CA LEU A 106 -11.98 -6.65 1.32
C LEU A 106 -12.96 -7.58 2.06
N PHE A 107 -13.44 -7.20 3.25
CA PHE A 107 -14.44 -8.01 3.97
C PHE A 107 -15.81 -8.03 3.28
N ALA A 108 -16.25 -6.91 2.70
CA ALA A 108 -17.53 -6.83 2.02
C ALA A 108 -17.56 -7.66 0.73
N MET A 109 -16.41 -7.83 0.07
CA MET A 109 -16.31 -8.57 -1.19
C MET A 109 -16.71 -10.04 -1.06
N TRP A 110 -16.65 -10.62 0.16
CA TRP A 110 -17.19 -11.94 0.46
C TRP A 110 -18.67 -12.08 0.09
N PHE A 111 -19.48 -11.06 0.38
CA PHE A 111 -20.93 -11.08 0.12
C PHE A 111 -21.28 -10.82 -1.35
N SER A 112 -20.30 -10.42 -2.15
CA SER A 112 -20.50 -9.94 -3.52
C SER A 112 -20.43 -11.05 -4.56
N VAL A 113 -19.87 -12.22 -4.20
CA VAL A 113 -19.58 -13.34 -5.11
C VAL A 113 -20.82 -13.81 -5.89
N SER A 114 -22.02 -13.66 -5.32
CA SER A 114 -23.28 -14.07 -5.94
C SER A 114 -23.92 -13.02 -6.87
N SER A 115 -23.34 -11.82 -6.99
CA SER A 115 -23.90 -10.73 -7.80
C SER A 115 -22.85 -10.03 -8.64
N LEU A 116 -23.00 -10.10 -9.96
CA LEU A 116 -22.11 -9.44 -10.91
C LEU A 116 -22.03 -7.92 -10.68
N MET A 117 -23.14 -7.27 -10.33
CA MET A 117 -23.17 -5.84 -10.07
C MET A 117 -22.37 -5.47 -8.81
N LEU A 118 -22.49 -6.27 -7.75
CA LEU A 118 -21.70 -6.08 -6.54
C LEU A 118 -20.21 -6.35 -6.82
N MET A 119 -19.88 -7.41 -7.55
CA MET A 119 -18.50 -7.68 -7.96
C MET A 119 -17.90 -6.51 -8.73
N ALA A 120 -18.62 -5.96 -9.71
CA ALA A 120 -18.15 -4.79 -10.46
C ALA A 120 -17.87 -3.58 -9.58
N LEU A 121 -18.79 -3.30 -8.64
CA LEU A 121 -18.64 -2.21 -7.68
C LEU A 121 -17.41 -2.42 -6.79
N PHE A 122 -17.27 -3.59 -6.15
CA PHE A 122 -16.18 -3.85 -5.21
C PHE A 122 -14.82 -4.00 -5.90
N ILE A 123 -14.75 -4.54 -7.11
CA ILE A 123 -13.53 -4.54 -7.93
C ILE A 123 -13.12 -3.09 -8.24
N GLY A 124 -14.06 -2.24 -8.64
CA GLY A 124 -13.79 -0.83 -8.87
C GLY A 124 -13.31 -0.11 -7.60
N LEU A 125 -13.99 -0.32 -6.46
CA LEU A 125 -13.60 0.27 -5.18
C LEU A 125 -12.24 -0.24 -4.69
N LEU A 126 -11.95 -1.52 -4.88
CA LEU A 126 -10.64 -2.10 -4.58
C LEU A 126 -9.56 -1.39 -5.40
N GLY A 127 -9.72 -1.31 -6.73
CA GLY A 127 -8.77 -0.61 -7.59
C GLY A 127 -8.57 0.85 -7.18
N ALA A 128 -9.66 1.57 -6.92
CA ALA A 128 -9.58 2.96 -6.48
C ALA A 128 -8.80 3.13 -5.18
N LEU A 129 -9.11 2.34 -4.14
CA LEU A 129 -8.48 2.48 -2.83
C LEU A 129 -7.03 2.00 -2.83
N THR A 130 -6.74 0.88 -3.52
CA THR A 130 -5.38 0.34 -3.65
C THR A 130 -4.45 1.36 -4.29
N TYR A 131 -4.91 2.06 -5.34
CA TYR A 131 -4.06 3.05 -6.01
C TYR A 131 -4.15 4.45 -5.39
N ALA A 132 -5.20 4.79 -4.64
CA ALA A 132 -5.21 5.98 -3.78
C ALA A 132 -4.11 5.92 -2.69
N ALA A 133 -3.74 4.70 -2.28
CA ALA A 133 -2.69 4.48 -1.31
C ALA A 133 -1.31 4.92 -1.82
N VAL A 134 -1.04 4.84 -3.13
CA VAL A 134 0.28 5.17 -3.73
C VAL A 134 0.78 6.56 -3.29
N PRO A 135 0.11 7.68 -3.63
CA PRO A 135 0.62 9.01 -3.30
C PRO A 135 0.61 9.26 -1.79
N SER A 136 -0.39 8.73 -1.09
CA SER A 136 -0.56 8.93 0.36
C SER A 136 0.58 8.30 1.15
N MET A 137 0.94 7.05 0.82
CA MET A 137 2.04 6.33 1.46
C MET A 137 3.40 6.86 1.05
N GLN A 138 3.56 7.23 -0.22
CA GLN A 138 4.78 7.87 -0.71
C GLN A 138 5.06 9.18 0.04
N ALA A 139 4.05 10.06 0.13
CA ALA A 139 4.16 11.33 0.85
C ALA A 139 4.45 11.11 2.34
N ARG A 140 3.86 10.09 2.95
CA ARG A 140 4.11 9.75 4.36
C ARG A 140 5.55 9.34 4.61
N VAL A 141 6.09 8.42 3.81
CA VAL A 141 7.47 7.93 3.99
C VAL A 141 8.50 9.03 3.70
N ILE A 142 8.27 9.85 2.66
CA ILE A 142 9.11 11.02 2.38
C ILE A 142 9.01 12.04 3.53
N GLY A 143 7.81 12.31 4.05
CA GLY A 143 7.62 13.21 5.19
C GLY A 143 8.35 12.75 6.45
N LEU A 144 8.39 11.43 6.71
CA LEU A 144 9.19 10.87 7.80
C LEU A 144 10.69 11.08 7.59
N SER A 145 11.18 11.03 6.35
CA SER A 145 12.60 11.26 6.04
C SER A 145 13.02 12.68 6.32
N HIS A 146 12.20 13.69 6.01
CA HIS A 146 12.53 15.08 6.30
C HIS A 146 12.75 15.36 7.79
N ILE A 147 12.23 14.50 8.68
CA ILE A 147 12.37 14.62 10.13
C ILE A 147 13.52 13.74 10.66
N HIS A 148 13.69 12.52 10.14
CA HIS A 148 14.56 11.50 10.74
C HIS A 148 15.78 11.11 9.91
N ALA A 149 15.83 11.51 8.64
CA ALA A 149 16.95 11.34 7.71
C ALA A 149 16.88 12.42 6.61
N PRO A 150 17.04 13.73 6.96
CA PRO A 150 16.83 14.85 6.04
C PRO A 150 17.70 14.80 4.78
N GLU A 151 18.84 14.11 4.86
CA GLU A 151 19.81 13.89 3.80
C GLU A 151 19.37 12.82 2.78
N ALA A 152 18.36 12.00 3.09
CA ALA A 152 18.00 10.83 2.29
C ALA A 152 16.52 10.74 1.79
N PRO A 153 15.85 11.81 1.29
CA PRO A 153 14.48 11.72 0.79
C PRO A 153 14.32 10.77 -0.41
N ALA A 154 15.32 10.74 -1.31
CA ALA A 154 15.32 9.84 -2.47
C ALA A 154 15.38 8.36 -2.04
N VAL A 155 16.12 8.07 -0.97
CA VAL A 155 16.19 6.73 -0.39
C VAL A 155 14.86 6.34 0.22
N ALA A 156 14.20 7.24 0.95
CA ALA A 156 12.88 7.00 1.52
C ALA A 156 11.83 6.72 0.44
N ALA A 157 11.88 7.46 -0.67
CA ALA A 157 11.06 7.21 -1.84
C ALA A 157 11.30 5.81 -2.44
N GLY A 158 12.57 5.42 -2.62
CA GLY A 158 12.96 4.10 -3.11
C GLY A 158 12.55 2.97 -2.17
N LEU A 159 12.70 3.17 -0.85
CA LEU A 159 12.29 2.23 0.19
C LEU A 159 10.78 1.98 0.14
N ASN A 160 9.97 3.02 -0.10
CA ASN A 160 8.54 2.86 -0.25
C ASN A 160 8.16 2.05 -1.50
N ILE A 161 8.87 2.25 -2.62
CA ILE A 161 8.71 1.44 -3.85
C ILE A 161 9.09 -0.02 -3.60
N ALA A 162 10.17 -0.26 -2.85
CA ALA A 162 10.54 -1.62 -2.43
C ALA A 162 9.44 -2.23 -1.56
N GLY A 163 8.87 -1.47 -0.62
CA GLY A 163 7.74 -1.88 0.21
C GLY A 163 6.49 -2.21 -0.60
N PHE A 164 6.17 -1.41 -1.61
CA PHE A 164 5.08 -1.67 -2.56
C PHE A 164 5.24 -3.03 -3.26
N ASN A 165 6.40 -3.27 -3.88
CA ASN A 165 6.67 -4.52 -4.59
C ASN A 165 6.74 -5.73 -3.65
N GLY A 166 7.37 -5.55 -2.48
CA GLY A 166 7.41 -6.57 -1.43
C GLY A 166 6.01 -6.92 -0.93
N GLY A 167 5.14 -5.91 -0.75
CA GLY A 167 3.74 -6.10 -0.42
C GLY A 167 3.00 -6.89 -1.50
N ILE A 168 3.16 -6.57 -2.78
CA ILE A 168 2.54 -7.32 -3.89
C ILE A 168 2.95 -8.79 -3.88
N ALA A 169 4.26 -9.06 -3.71
CA ALA A 169 4.78 -10.41 -3.68
C ALA A 169 4.25 -11.20 -2.47
N LEU A 170 4.33 -10.61 -1.27
CA LEU A 170 3.82 -11.22 -0.04
C LEU A 170 2.31 -11.44 -0.11
N GLY A 171 1.55 -10.46 -0.60
CA GLY A 171 0.11 -10.56 -0.77
C GLY A 171 -0.27 -11.70 -1.69
N SER A 172 0.31 -11.72 -2.88
CA SER A 172 0.06 -12.79 -3.85
C SER A 172 0.36 -14.17 -3.26
N LEU A 173 1.49 -14.32 -2.54
CA LEU A 173 1.84 -15.57 -1.88
C LEU A 173 0.83 -15.96 -0.79
N LEU A 174 0.44 -15.02 0.08
CA LEU A 174 -0.54 -15.25 1.14
C LEU A 174 -1.92 -15.61 0.56
N GLY A 175 -2.34 -14.94 -0.52
CA GLY A 175 -3.58 -15.23 -1.22
C GLY A 175 -3.58 -16.64 -1.83
N GLY A 176 -2.46 -17.06 -2.43
CA GLY A 176 -2.31 -18.40 -3.00
C GLY A 176 -2.39 -19.49 -1.94
N VAL A 177 -1.62 -19.35 -0.86
CA VAL A 177 -1.67 -20.29 0.27
C VAL A 177 -3.07 -20.35 0.88
N ALA A 178 -3.74 -19.21 1.04
CA ALA A 178 -5.11 -19.16 1.56
C ALA A 178 -6.10 -19.89 0.65
N LEU A 179 -5.97 -19.68 -0.66
CA LEU A 179 -6.81 -20.32 -1.67
C LEU A 179 -6.64 -21.85 -1.64
N ASP A 180 -5.40 -22.33 -1.55
CA ASP A 180 -5.07 -23.77 -1.51
C ASP A 180 -5.61 -24.46 -0.25
N VAL A 181 -5.60 -23.79 0.90
CA VAL A 181 -5.96 -24.41 2.20
C VAL A 181 -7.46 -24.30 2.50
N THR A 182 -8.10 -23.18 2.13
CA THR A 182 -9.45 -22.83 2.61
C THR A 182 -10.45 -22.41 1.52
N GLY A 183 -10.07 -22.51 0.24
CA GLY A 183 -10.95 -22.29 -0.91
C GLY A 183 -10.95 -20.86 -1.44
N LEU A 184 -11.62 -20.64 -2.59
CA LEU A 184 -11.47 -19.44 -3.44
C LEU A 184 -11.93 -18.12 -2.81
N THR A 185 -12.68 -18.15 -1.71
CA THR A 185 -13.19 -16.94 -1.06
C THR A 185 -12.33 -16.49 0.12
N SER A 186 -11.42 -17.34 0.61
CA SER A 186 -10.51 -17.03 1.73
C SER A 186 -9.56 -15.85 1.52
N PRO A 187 -9.11 -15.49 0.29
CA PRO A 187 -8.19 -14.37 0.14
C PRO A 187 -8.79 -13.02 0.54
N THR A 188 -10.13 -12.91 0.57
CA THR A 188 -10.83 -11.70 1.06
C THR A 188 -10.59 -11.45 2.55
N TRP A 189 -10.66 -12.49 3.39
CA TRP A 189 -10.48 -12.39 4.84
C TRP A 189 -9.01 -12.30 5.22
N VAL A 190 -8.14 -13.04 4.53
CA VAL A 190 -6.68 -12.94 4.72
C VAL A 190 -6.21 -11.54 4.35
N GLY A 191 -6.63 -11.04 3.19
CA GLY A 191 -6.34 -9.67 2.77
C GLY A 191 -6.84 -8.65 3.78
N GLY A 192 -8.11 -8.74 4.17
CA GLY A 192 -8.71 -7.85 5.18
C GLY A 192 -7.96 -7.89 6.52
N GLY A 193 -7.61 -9.09 7.01
CA GLY A 193 -6.83 -9.27 8.24
C GLY A 193 -5.45 -8.62 8.18
N VAL A 194 -4.74 -8.75 7.06
CA VAL A 194 -3.44 -8.07 6.85
C VAL A 194 -3.60 -6.55 6.86
N VAL A 195 -4.66 -6.00 6.24
CA VAL A 195 -4.93 -4.56 6.30
C VAL A 195 -5.28 -4.12 7.73
N ILE A 196 -6.03 -4.90 8.50
CA ILE A 196 -6.31 -4.60 9.91
C ILE A 196 -5.01 -4.51 10.72
N VAL A 197 -4.05 -5.43 10.50
CA VAL A 197 -2.72 -5.33 11.12
C VAL A 197 -2.04 -4.02 10.74
N GLY A 198 -2.14 -3.60 9.46
CA GLY A 198 -1.65 -2.30 9.00
C GLY A 198 -2.30 -1.10 9.71
N ILE A 199 -3.61 -1.14 9.94
CA ILE A 199 -4.35 -0.10 10.68
C ILE A 199 -3.86 -0.03 12.13
N LEU A 200 -3.75 -1.19 12.81
CA LEU A 200 -3.26 -1.24 14.19
C LEU A 200 -1.82 -0.72 14.28
N TRP A 201 -0.96 -1.11 13.35
CA TRP A 201 0.42 -0.63 13.26
C TRP A 201 0.49 0.88 13.05
N MET A 202 -0.38 1.43 12.20
CA MET A 202 -0.47 2.87 11.97
C MET A 202 -0.94 3.63 13.22
N LEU A 203 -1.95 3.13 13.93
CA LEU A 203 -2.43 3.72 15.18
C LEU A 203 -1.32 3.76 16.24
N LEU A 204 -0.54 2.69 16.34
CA LEU A 204 0.61 2.63 17.24
C LEU A 204 1.65 3.70 16.89
N GLN A 205 2.00 3.87 15.60
CA GLN A 205 2.95 4.90 15.17
C GLN A 205 2.47 6.33 15.47
N ILE A 206 1.18 6.63 15.22
CA ILE A 206 0.63 7.96 15.49
C ILE A 206 0.65 8.25 17.00
N ASN A 207 0.33 7.25 17.82
CA ASN A 207 0.27 7.42 19.27
C ASN A 207 1.65 7.55 19.91
N THR A 208 2.66 6.83 19.42
CA THR A 208 4.04 6.97 19.91
C THR A 208 4.64 8.33 19.54
N ASN A 209 4.32 8.88 18.37
CA ASN A 209 4.79 10.22 17.98
C ASN A 209 4.20 11.32 18.86
N LYS A 210 2.90 11.25 19.19
CA LYS A 210 2.24 12.22 20.09
C LYS A 210 2.79 12.22 21.51
N ARG A 211 3.24 11.07 22.02
CA ARG A 211 3.81 10.94 23.37
C ARG A 211 5.21 11.55 23.48
N ARG A 212 6.00 11.50 22.40
CA ARG A 212 7.33 12.13 22.37
C ARG A 212 7.23 13.66 22.39
N THR A 213 6.33 14.24 21.61
CA THR A 213 6.13 15.69 21.57
C THR A 213 5.54 16.27 22.85
N THR A 214 4.92 15.47 23.73
CA THR A 214 4.42 15.96 25.04
C THR A 214 5.47 15.88 26.15
N SER A 215 6.46 14.99 26.02
CA SER A 215 7.56 14.84 26.99
C SER A 215 8.65 15.92 26.85
N ASP A 216 8.80 16.54 25.68
CA ASP A 216 9.80 17.61 25.46
C ASP A 216 9.37 18.99 26.01
N TYR A 217 8.12 19.12 26.50
CA TYR A 217 7.57 20.36 27.09
C TYR A 217 7.26 20.26 28.60
N SER A 218 7.64 19.15 29.24
CA SER A 218 7.47 18.90 30.67
C SER A 218 8.83 18.78 31.35
#